data_AF-A0AAN0MSS6-F1
#
_entry.id   AF-A0AAN0MSS6-F1
#
_cell.length_a   1.000
_cell.length_b   1.000
_cell.length_c   1.000
_cell.angle_alpha   90.00
_cell.angle_beta   90.00
_cell.angle_gamma   90.00
#
_symmetry.space_group_name_H-M   'P 1'
#
loop_
_entity.id
_entity.type
_entity.pdbx_description
1 polymer ?
#
loop_
_entity_poly.entity_id
_entity_poly.type
_entity_poly.pdbx_seq_one_letter_code
_entity_poly.pdbx_strand_id
1 'polypeptide(L)'
;MDQRGVSRPQGTRCDVGAVERRVGLRTLVVNVSGAGVVTGVPVSPHLPGSGSLAECTPDHPCSAEFQSESDPVNVTLTAHSDDAHVFVGWDGACSTAGASPVCVFEPQGQQTVTARFEAKIYPISVVAQPTAGGTVTCSPNPVPHGADAHCMASPAIGFTLAGFAQDCSGSDCNLLNVQAPQKVTAKFVPVTTFSGITISPDAAGGEATAHFTGGGDTCRVDAANTAFIAAPVAPPAGQLLPMGMFKFQLMGCDTTPVTVSIDWPQPVGGLTKWGQESAGAPPSYFAPSNLSVSGNTTTFTVIDGQKGDDDWQENGTIVDPVAPTAVQPAAVPVPVPMLGQWAKLVWMLMTIGIGFAAWRQRNA
;
A
#
# COMPACT_ATOMS: atom_id res chain seq x y z
N MET A 1 -77.52 -39.98 23.31
CA MET A 1 -78.39 -38.89 23.80
C MET A 1 -77.87 -37.58 23.24
N ASP A 2 -78.69 -36.53 23.07
CA ASP A 2 -78.17 -35.21 22.63
C ASP A 2 -77.47 -34.47 23.79
N GLN A 3 -76.89 -33.30 23.51
CA GLN A 3 -76.17 -32.47 24.50
C GLN A 3 -77.03 -31.98 25.69
N ARG A 4 -78.33 -32.31 25.72
CA ARG A 4 -79.27 -32.05 26.83
C ARG A 4 -79.71 -33.34 27.52
N GLY A 5 -79.09 -34.48 27.21
CA GLY A 5 -79.38 -35.76 27.88
C GLY A 5 -80.68 -36.43 27.45
N VAL A 6 -81.14 -36.22 26.20
CA VAL A 6 -82.35 -36.89 25.65
C VAL A 6 -81.96 -38.05 24.73
N SER A 7 -82.52 -39.24 24.93
CA SER A 7 -82.29 -40.41 24.08
C SER A 7 -82.97 -40.24 22.72
N ARG A 8 -82.19 -40.35 21.64
CA ARG A 8 -82.71 -40.26 20.26
C ARG A 8 -83.07 -41.64 19.74
N PRO A 9 -84.17 -41.80 18.97
CA PRO A 9 -84.48 -43.06 18.30
C PRO A 9 -83.39 -43.42 17.31
N GLN A 10 -82.88 -44.66 17.34
CA GLN A 10 -82.00 -45.16 16.30
C GLN A 10 -82.83 -45.77 15.17
N GLY A 11 -82.79 -45.16 13.99
CA GLY A 11 -83.51 -45.60 12.80
C GLY A 11 -82.93 -44.95 11.54
N THR A 12 -83.12 -45.58 10.38
CA THR A 12 -82.40 -45.30 9.12
C THR A 12 -82.96 -44.12 8.29
N ARG A 13 -83.76 -43.24 8.88
CA ARG A 13 -84.27 -42.03 8.18
C ARG A 13 -84.22 -40.80 9.08
N CYS A 14 -83.39 -39.85 8.66
CA CYS A 14 -83.36 -38.43 9.05
C CYS A 14 -82.74 -38.10 10.42
N ASP A 15 -81.41 -38.00 10.46
CA ASP A 15 -80.73 -37.02 11.29
C ASP A 15 -80.83 -35.64 10.63
N VAL A 16 -81.99 -34.98 10.78
CA VAL A 16 -82.12 -33.56 10.47
C VAL A 16 -81.66 -32.82 11.72
N GLY A 17 -80.35 -32.66 11.88
CA GLY A 17 -79.78 -31.88 12.98
C GLY A 17 -78.31 -32.12 13.31
N ALA A 18 -77.69 -33.22 12.88
CA ALA A 18 -76.24 -33.30 12.89
C ALA A 18 -75.68 -32.42 11.77
N VAL A 19 -75.21 -31.23 12.14
CA VAL A 19 -74.19 -30.57 11.34
C VAL A 19 -72.98 -31.50 11.35
N GLU A 20 -72.71 -32.16 10.22
CA GLU A 20 -71.41 -32.79 10.02
C GLU A 20 -70.38 -31.67 10.05
N ARG A 21 -69.56 -31.69 11.11
CA ARG A 21 -68.49 -30.74 11.34
C ARG A 21 -67.50 -30.82 10.18
N ARG A 22 -67.56 -29.90 9.23
CA ARG A 22 -66.53 -29.76 8.19
C ARG A 22 -65.37 -28.97 8.81
N VAL A 23 -64.54 -29.67 9.56
CA VAL A 23 -63.31 -29.07 10.10
C VAL A 23 -62.36 -28.80 8.94
N GLY A 24 -62.40 -27.59 8.39
CA GLY A 24 -61.30 -27.09 7.57
C GLY A 24 -60.10 -26.83 8.47
N LEU A 25 -58.97 -27.49 8.19
CA LEU A 25 -57.69 -27.21 8.84
C LEU A 25 -57.01 -26.06 8.10
N ARG A 26 -56.51 -25.09 8.85
CA ARG A 26 -55.65 -24.02 8.36
C ARG A 26 -54.24 -24.34 8.84
N THR A 27 -53.27 -24.39 7.95
CA THR A 27 -51.88 -24.76 8.28
C THR A 27 -50.98 -23.57 8.03
N LEU A 28 -50.21 -23.19 9.04
CA LEU A 28 -49.18 -22.17 8.94
C LEU A 28 -47.82 -22.84 9.03
N VAL A 29 -46.96 -22.57 8.05
CA VAL A 29 -45.54 -22.95 8.07
C VAL A 29 -44.70 -21.69 8.25
N VAL A 30 -43.80 -21.70 9.24
CA VAL A 30 -42.88 -20.60 9.52
C VAL A 30 -41.45 -21.04 9.19
N ASN A 31 -40.88 -20.37 8.18
CA ASN A 31 -39.49 -20.52 7.79
C ASN A 31 -38.67 -19.33 8.27
N VAL A 32 -37.38 -19.57 8.46
CA VAL A 32 -36.40 -18.53 8.75
C VAL A 32 -35.27 -18.63 7.73
N SER A 33 -34.86 -17.48 7.20
CA SER A 33 -33.71 -17.36 6.32
C SER A 33 -32.70 -16.38 6.93
N GLY A 34 -31.42 -16.77 6.94
CA GLY A 34 -30.38 -16.09 7.73
C GLY A 34 -30.45 -16.45 9.22
N ALA A 35 -29.51 -15.98 10.03
CA ALA A 35 -29.50 -16.32 11.46
C ALA A 35 -30.45 -15.41 12.25
N GLY A 36 -31.43 -16.04 12.90
CA GLY A 36 -32.43 -15.39 13.72
C GLY A 36 -33.45 -16.42 14.22
N VAL A 37 -34.32 -15.96 15.11
CA VAL A 37 -35.35 -16.79 15.73
C VAL A 37 -36.72 -16.14 15.54
N VAL A 38 -37.72 -16.94 15.15
CA VAL A 38 -39.11 -16.50 15.17
C VAL A 38 -39.85 -17.20 16.30
N THR A 39 -40.57 -16.43 17.10
CA THR A 39 -41.52 -16.95 18.08
C THR A 39 -42.93 -16.50 17.72
N GLY A 40 -43.90 -17.33 18.07
CA GLY A 40 -45.31 -17.09 17.81
C GLY A 40 -46.14 -17.45 19.03
N VAL A 41 -47.00 -16.52 19.45
CA VAL A 41 -48.01 -16.79 20.49
C VAL A 41 -49.37 -16.85 19.82
N PRO A 42 -50.06 -18.00 19.82
CA PRO A 42 -51.49 -18.00 19.53
C PRO A 42 -52.20 -17.34 20.72
N VAL A 43 -53.02 -16.33 20.47
CA VAL A 43 -53.94 -15.80 21.49
C VAL A 43 -55.09 -16.80 21.70
N SER A 44 -54.84 -17.83 22.54
CA SER A 44 -55.82 -18.72 23.23
C SER A 44 -56.62 -19.76 22.41
N PRO A 45 -57.16 -20.82 23.05
CA PRO A 45 -56.46 -21.98 23.60
C PRO A 45 -56.36 -23.14 22.58
N HIS A 46 -55.21 -23.78 22.62
CA HIS A 46 -54.69 -24.81 21.73
C HIS A 46 -55.46 -26.15 21.79
N LEU A 47 -55.65 -26.81 20.66
CA LEU A 47 -56.00 -28.24 20.63
C LEU A 47 -54.79 -29.08 21.08
N PRO A 48 -55.00 -30.22 21.76
CA PRO A 48 -53.92 -31.16 22.01
C PRO A 48 -53.45 -31.76 20.66
N GLY A 49 -52.24 -31.38 20.22
CA GLY A 49 -51.57 -31.94 19.03
C GLY A 49 -51.19 -30.94 17.94
N SER A 50 -51.55 -29.65 18.03
CA SER A 50 -51.04 -28.63 17.10
C SER A 50 -49.56 -28.33 17.39
N GLY A 51 -48.72 -28.22 16.37
CA GLY A 51 -47.30 -27.86 16.57
C GLY A 51 -47.15 -26.47 17.23
N SER A 52 -46.04 -26.26 17.97
CA SER A 52 -45.71 -24.96 18.57
C SER A 52 -44.94 -24.09 17.59
N LEU A 53 -45.30 -22.80 17.52
CA LEU A 53 -44.50 -21.77 16.84
C LEU A 53 -43.45 -21.19 17.79
N ALA A 54 -42.72 -22.05 18.49
CA ALA A 54 -41.69 -21.65 19.43
C ALA A 54 -40.32 -21.90 18.80
N GLU A 55 -39.47 -20.89 18.80
CA GLU A 55 -38.05 -20.99 18.44
C GLU A 55 -37.82 -21.53 17.02
N CYS A 56 -38.55 -20.99 16.03
CA CYS A 56 -38.32 -21.36 14.64
C CYS A 56 -36.99 -20.79 14.18
N THR A 57 -36.15 -21.64 13.61
CA THR A 57 -34.80 -21.30 13.11
C THR A 57 -34.63 -21.83 11.68
N PRO A 58 -33.56 -21.46 10.96
CA PRO A 58 -33.32 -21.99 9.61
C PRO A 58 -33.26 -23.52 9.55
N ASP A 59 -32.68 -24.14 10.57
CA ASP A 59 -32.53 -25.60 10.67
C ASP A 59 -33.75 -26.27 11.34
N HIS A 60 -34.64 -25.48 11.93
CA HIS A 60 -35.86 -25.94 12.60
C HIS A 60 -37.08 -25.10 12.18
N PRO A 61 -37.64 -25.32 10.98
CA PRO A 61 -38.88 -24.68 10.58
C PRO A 61 -40.05 -25.20 11.43
N CYS A 62 -40.94 -24.31 11.85
CA CYS A 62 -42.12 -24.67 12.65
C CYS A 62 -43.37 -24.79 11.78
N SER A 63 -44.33 -25.58 12.25
CA SER A 63 -45.69 -25.56 11.71
C SER A 63 -46.74 -25.57 12.83
N ALA A 64 -47.89 -24.97 12.54
CA ALA A 64 -49.05 -24.98 13.42
C ALA A 64 -50.33 -25.15 12.62
N GLU A 65 -51.32 -25.80 13.24
CA GLU A 65 -52.63 -26.05 12.65
C GLU A 65 -53.73 -25.38 13.47
N PHE A 66 -54.67 -24.73 12.77
CA PHE A 66 -55.80 -24.00 13.34
C PHE A 66 -57.11 -24.54 12.76
N GLN A 67 -58.13 -24.70 13.60
CA GLN A 67 -59.45 -25.12 13.14
C GLN A 67 -60.24 -23.91 12.64
N SER A 68 -60.89 -24.06 11.48
CA SER A 68 -61.66 -22.99 10.83
C SER A 68 -62.96 -22.59 11.54
N GLU A 69 -63.41 -23.34 12.55
CA GLU A 69 -64.68 -23.12 13.26
C GLU A 69 -64.53 -22.50 14.67
N SER A 70 -63.32 -22.19 15.13
CA SER A 70 -63.11 -21.38 16.34
C SER A 70 -63.26 -19.88 16.03
N ASP A 71 -63.47 -19.05 17.06
CA ASP A 71 -63.37 -17.59 16.93
C ASP A 71 -62.10 -17.18 16.16
N PRO A 72 -62.10 -16.07 15.39
CA PRO A 72 -60.92 -15.64 14.65
C PRO A 72 -59.71 -15.52 15.58
N VAL A 73 -58.71 -16.38 15.34
CA VAL A 73 -57.45 -16.37 16.10
C VAL A 73 -56.43 -15.59 15.29
N ASN A 74 -56.06 -14.41 15.81
CA ASN A 74 -54.89 -13.71 15.32
C ASN A 74 -53.62 -14.42 15.80
N VAL A 75 -52.68 -14.64 14.89
CA VAL A 75 -51.33 -15.11 15.22
C VAL A 75 -50.42 -13.89 15.26
N THR A 76 -49.67 -13.75 16.35
CA THR A 76 -48.60 -12.76 16.47
C THR A 76 -47.26 -13.47 16.35
N LEU A 77 -46.54 -13.19 15.26
CA LEU A 77 -45.15 -13.63 15.05
C LEU A 77 -44.20 -12.49 15.40
N THR A 78 -43.13 -12.82 16.13
CA THR A 78 -42.06 -11.88 16.48
C THR A 78 -40.72 -12.43 16.02
N ALA A 79 -40.02 -11.67 15.19
CA ALA A 79 -38.67 -11.93 14.74
C ALA A 79 -37.65 -11.37 15.73
N HIS A 80 -36.67 -12.19 16.10
CA HIS A 80 -35.56 -11.85 16.98
C HIS A 80 -34.26 -12.08 16.21
N SER A 81 -33.56 -10.99 15.87
CA SER A 81 -32.22 -11.09 15.30
C SER A 81 -31.20 -11.34 16.39
N ASP A 82 -30.13 -12.06 16.07
CA ASP A 82 -28.94 -12.09 16.93
C ASP A 82 -28.12 -10.79 16.80
N ASP A 83 -26.99 -10.72 17.50
CA ASP A 83 -26.10 -9.55 17.45
C ASP A 83 -25.41 -9.37 16.09
N ALA A 84 -25.18 -10.45 15.34
CA ALA A 84 -24.47 -10.43 14.06
C ALA A 84 -25.38 -10.17 12.86
N HIS A 85 -26.70 -10.17 13.03
CA HIS A 85 -27.68 -10.03 11.95
C HIS A 85 -28.68 -8.90 12.21
N VAL A 86 -29.38 -8.51 11.15
CA VAL A 86 -30.49 -7.56 11.19
C VAL A 86 -31.72 -8.19 10.55
N PHE A 87 -32.88 -7.98 11.16
CA PHE A 87 -34.15 -8.36 10.56
C PHE A 87 -34.48 -7.41 9.40
N VAL A 88 -34.67 -7.96 8.20
CA VAL A 88 -34.93 -7.16 6.98
C VAL A 88 -36.37 -7.21 6.50
N GLY A 89 -37.16 -8.14 7.02
CA GLY A 89 -38.60 -8.19 6.78
C GLY A 89 -39.17 -9.59 6.65
N TRP A 90 -40.47 -9.60 6.40
CA TRP A 90 -41.26 -10.82 6.21
C TRP A 90 -41.62 -11.04 4.74
N ASP A 91 -41.73 -12.31 4.34
CA ASP A 91 -42.35 -12.75 3.08
C ASP A 91 -43.61 -13.59 3.35
N GLY A 92 -44.38 -13.85 2.29
CA GLY A 92 -45.59 -14.66 2.34
C GLY A 92 -46.75 -13.93 3.01
N ALA A 93 -47.47 -14.62 3.90
CA ALA A 93 -48.66 -14.07 4.57
C ALA A 93 -48.37 -12.82 5.43
N CYS A 94 -47.11 -12.62 5.83
CA CYS A 94 -46.66 -11.48 6.62
C CYS A 94 -46.01 -10.36 5.79
N SER A 95 -46.00 -10.44 4.46
CA SER A 95 -45.31 -9.46 3.60
C SER A 95 -45.74 -8.00 3.82
N THR A 96 -46.99 -7.77 4.24
CA THR A 96 -47.53 -6.44 4.54
C THR A 96 -46.97 -5.83 5.84
N ALA A 97 -46.39 -6.63 6.73
CA ALA A 97 -45.70 -6.13 7.93
C ALA A 97 -44.37 -5.43 7.60
N GLY A 98 -43.84 -5.61 6.38
CA GLY A 98 -42.60 -4.98 5.93
C GLY A 98 -41.44 -5.31 6.85
N ALA A 99 -40.71 -4.27 7.29
CA ALA A 99 -39.57 -4.37 8.20
C ALA A 99 -39.95 -4.37 9.70
N SER A 100 -41.26 -4.38 10.04
CA SER A 100 -41.68 -4.54 11.43
C SER A 100 -41.29 -5.94 11.93
N PRO A 101 -40.55 -6.08 13.05
CA PRO A 101 -40.20 -7.39 13.59
C PRO A 101 -41.43 -8.14 14.13
N VAL A 102 -42.57 -7.47 14.24
CA VAL A 102 -43.84 -8.07 14.65
C VAL A 102 -44.79 -8.11 13.45
N CYS A 103 -45.31 -9.31 13.17
CA CYS A 103 -46.38 -9.53 12.20
C CYS A 103 -47.62 -10.08 12.91
N VAL A 104 -48.78 -9.46 12.68
CA VAL A 104 -50.07 -9.93 13.18
C VAL A 104 -51.00 -10.17 12.00
N PHE A 105 -51.55 -11.38 11.90
CA PHE A 105 -52.48 -11.75 10.83
C PHE A 105 -53.37 -12.92 11.26
N GLU A 106 -54.45 -13.15 10.52
CA GLU A 106 -55.31 -14.32 10.67
C GLU A 106 -54.92 -15.36 9.60
N PRO A 107 -54.43 -16.56 9.97
CA PRO A 107 -54.12 -17.60 9.00
C PRO A 107 -55.36 -17.99 8.19
N GLN A 108 -55.25 -18.08 6.85
CA GLN A 108 -56.33 -18.52 5.96
C GLN A 108 -55.88 -19.68 5.07
N GLY A 109 -56.52 -20.84 5.19
CA GLY A 109 -56.11 -22.04 4.45
C GLY A 109 -54.68 -22.47 4.77
N GLN A 110 -53.92 -22.88 3.76
CA GLN A 110 -52.51 -23.21 3.89
C GLN A 110 -51.66 -21.99 3.53
N GLN A 111 -50.81 -21.53 4.47
CA GLN A 111 -49.96 -20.36 4.29
C GLN A 111 -48.54 -20.62 4.77
N THR A 112 -47.61 -19.89 4.17
CA THR A 112 -46.21 -19.86 4.58
C THR A 112 -45.82 -18.42 4.92
N VAL A 113 -45.04 -18.28 5.98
CA VAL A 113 -44.37 -17.04 6.37
C VAL A 113 -42.87 -17.30 6.40
N THR A 114 -42.08 -16.38 5.88
CA THR A 114 -40.62 -16.44 6.00
C THR A 114 -40.08 -15.17 6.64
N ALA A 115 -39.38 -15.29 7.76
CA ALA A 115 -38.57 -14.21 8.30
C ALA A 115 -37.23 -14.16 7.59
N ARG A 116 -36.77 -12.96 7.24
CA ARG A 116 -35.45 -12.75 6.63
C ARG A 116 -34.54 -11.97 7.55
N PHE A 117 -33.34 -12.50 7.74
CA PHE A 117 -32.25 -11.90 8.47
C PHE A 117 -31.03 -11.80 7.57
N GLU A 118 -30.35 -10.66 7.59
CA GLU A 118 -29.13 -10.44 6.84
C GLU A 118 -27.96 -10.18 7.79
N ALA A 119 -26.78 -10.67 7.42
CA ALA A 119 -25.57 -10.48 8.22
C ALA A 119 -25.15 -9.00 8.21
N LYS A 120 -24.80 -8.47 9.38
CA LYS A 120 -24.15 -7.17 9.50
C LYS A 120 -22.72 -7.27 8.96
N ILE A 121 -22.36 -6.33 8.10
CA ILE A 121 -21.04 -6.21 7.49
C ILE A 121 -20.53 -4.77 7.65
N TYR A 122 -19.22 -4.63 7.89
CA TYR A 122 -18.59 -3.35 8.17
C TYR A 122 -17.47 -3.05 7.17
N PRO A 123 -17.51 -1.91 6.45
CA PRO A 123 -16.44 -1.54 5.54
C PRO A 123 -15.19 -1.08 6.30
N ILE A 124 -14.02 -1.34 5.70
CA ILE A 124 -12.74 -0.74 6.12
C ILE A 124 -12.36 0.34 5.11
N SER A 125 -12.24 1.58 5.57
CA SER A 125 -11.71 2.70 4.78
C SER A 125 -10.19 2.73 4.89
N VAL A 126 -9.49 2.54 3.77
CA VAL A 126 -8.03 2.51 3.73
C VAL A 126 -7.46 3.79 3.10
N VAL A 127 -6.35 4.28 3.65
CA VAL A 127 -5.63 5.46 3.16
C VAL A 127 -4.13 5.16 3.10
N ALA A 128 -3.50 5.47 1.96
CA ALA A 128 -2.05 5.55 1.82
C ALA A 128 -1.60 6.99 2.01
N GLN A 129 -0.62 7.23 2.90
CA GLN A 129 -0.10 8.56 3.19
C GLN A 129 1.44 8.58 3.10
N PRO A 130 2.04 9.36 2.18
CA PRO A 130 1.39 10.06 1.07
C PRO A 130 0.74 9.09 0.08
N THR A 131 -0.19 9.57 -0.76
CA THR A 131 -0.90 8.72 -1.73
C THR A 131 0.04 8.07 -2.75
N ALA A 132 1.12 8.76 -3.13
CA ALA A 132 2.16 8.21 -3.99
C ALA A 132 3.04 7.15 -3.31
N GLY A 133 2.94 7.01 -1.98
CA GLY A 133 3.82 6.17 -1.17
C GLY A 133 3.59 4.67 -1.33
N GLY A 134 2.41 4.25 -1.77
CA GLY A 134 2.07 2.85 -1.94
C GLY A 134 0.57 2.56 -1.93
N THR A 135 0.21 1.29 -1.80
CA THR A 135 -1.18 0.83 -1.70
C THR A 135 -1.45 0.13 -0.37
N VAL A 136 -2.71 0.12 0.05
CA VAL A 136 -3.17 -0.56 1.27
C VAL A 136 -4.38 -1.42 0.93
N THR A 137 -4.37 -2.68 1.35
CA THR A 137 -5.47 -3.62 1.14
C THR A 137 -5.79 -4.35 2.43
N CYS A 138 -7.07 -4.43 2.79
CA CYS A 138 -7.54 -5.21 3.94
C CYS A 138 -8.41 -6.36 3.47
N SER A 139 -8.28 -7.53 4.09
CA SER A 139 -9.07 -8.72 3.79
C SER A 139 -9.52 -9.42 5.08
N PRO A 140 -10.81 -9.77 5.22
CA PRO A 140 -11.92 -9.40 4.33
C PRO A 140 -12.22 -7.88 4.36
N ASN A 141 -12.87 -7.36 3.32
CA ASN A 141 -13.45 -6.01 3.31
C ASN A 141 -14.60 -5.97 2.30
N PRO A 142 -15.87 -5.82 2.73
CA PRO A 142 -16.32 -5.57 4.11
C PRO A 142 -16.15 -6.77 5.04
N VAL A 143 -16.05 -6.50 6.35
CA VAL A 143 -15.82 -7.49 7.41
C VAL A 143 -17.15 -7.93 8.01
N PRO A 144 -17.43 -9.25 8.13
CA PRO A 144 -18.60 -9.73 8.89
C PRO A 144 -18.54 -9.28 10.36
N HIS A 145 -19.71 -9.04 10.97
CA HIS A 145 -19.79 -8.62 12.38
C HIS A 145 -19.06 -9.59 13.31
N GLY A 146 -18.15 -9.05 14.12
CA GLY A 146 -17.36 -9.80 15.09
C GLY A 146 -16.23 -10.64 14.48
N ALA A 147 -16.03 -10.60 13.15
CA ALA A 147 -14.90 -11.23 12.50
C ALA A 147 -13.65 -10.33 12.54
N ASP A 148 -12.52 -10.94 12.22
CA ASP A 148 -11.22 -10.27 12.14
C ASP A 148 -10.89 -9.90 10.68
N ALA A 149 -10.01 -8.91 10.50
CA ALA A 149 -9.45 -8.55 9.21
C ALA A 149 -7.98 -8.17 9.31
N HIS A 150 -7.22 -8.49 8.26
CA HIS A 150 -5.80 -8.17 8.16
C HIS A 150 -5.55 -7.17 7.04
N CYS A 151 -4.73 -6.15 7.30
CA CYS A 151 -4.34 -5.17 6.30
C CYS A 151 -2.86 -5.27 5.95
N MET A 152 -2.59 -5.27 4.65
CA MET A 152 -1.27 -5.27 4.06
C MET A 152 -1.01 -3.94 3.34
N ALA A 153 0.23 -3.46 3.44
CA ALA A 153 0.69 -2.30 2.71
C ALA A 153 1.79 -2.72 1.73
N SER A 154 1.72 -2.20 0.51
CA SER A 154 2.73 -2.40 -0.52
C SER A 154 3.36 -1.05 -0.85
N PRO A 155 4.59 -0.77 -0.37
CA PRO A 155 5.30 0.46 -0.69
C PRO A 155 5.58 0.57 -2.20
N ALA A 156 5.41 1.77 -2.75
CA ALA A 156 5.87 2.09 -4.10
C ALA A 156 7.40 2.18 -4.15
N ILE A 157 7.97 2.16 -5.36
CA ILE A 157 9.42 2.30 -5.56
C ILE A 157 9.93 3.58 -4.91
N GLY A 158 11.01 3.46 -4.14
CA GLY A 158 11.62 4.56 -3.39
C GLY A 158 10.88 4.92 -2.10
N PHE A 159 9.91 4.13 -1.63
CA PHE A 159 9.27 4.30 -0.33
C PHE A 159 9.44 3.06 0.56
N THR A 160 9.36 3.27 1.87
CA THR A 160 9.23 2.19 2.87
C THR A 160 8.00 2.42 3.74
N LEU A 161 7.44 1.35 4.29
CA LEU A 161 6.37 1.45 5.27
C LEU A 161 6.95 1.89 6.61
N ALA A 162 6.56 3.07 7.09
CA ALA A 162 6.86 3.51 8.46
C ALA A 162 5.92 2.85 9.48
N GLY A 163 4.67 2.59 9.09
CA GLY A 163 3.71 1.84 9.89
C GLY A 163 2.26 2.22 9.61
N PHE A 164 1.36 1.45 10.18
CA PHE A 164 -0.08 1.73 10.18
C PHE A 164 -0.47 2.68 11.32
N ALA A 165 -1.60 3.35 11.15
CA ALA A 165 -2.23 4.24 12.11
C ALA A 165 -3.75 4.17 12.00
N GLN A 166 -4.44 4.81 12.98
CA GLN A 166 -5.89 4.78 13.22
C GLN A 166 -6.29 3.49 13.96
N ASP A 167 -7.22 2.69 13.42
CA ASP A 167 -7.78 1.54 14.13
C ASP A 167 -6.82 0.34 14.22
N CYS A 168 -5.64 0.45 13.60
CA CYS A 168 -4.50 -0.44 13.81
C CYS A 168 -3.17 0.33 13.80
N SER A 169 -2.09 -0.29 14.30
CA SER A 169 -0.79 0.35 14.45
C SER A 169 0.38 -0.62 14.27
N GLY A 170 1.58 -0.09 14.01
CA GLY A 170 2.80 -0.88 13.86
C GLY A 170 3.05 -1.28 12.40
N SER A 171 3.94 -2.26 12.17
CA SER A 171 4.25 -2.75 10.82
C SER A 171 3.28 -3.84 10.33
N ASP A 172 2.46 -4.38 11.24
CA ASP A 172 1.46 -5.41 10.97
C ASP A 172 0.11 -4.95 11.51
N CYS A 173 -0.94 -4.96 10.67
CA CYS A 173 -2.24 -4.39 11.00
C CYS A 173 -3.31 -5.47 11.06
N ASN A 174 -3.66 -5.89 12.27
CA ASN A 174 -4.77 -6.80 12.54
C ASN A 174 -5.90 -6.04 13.23
N LEU A 175 -7.10 -6.07 12.62
CA LEU A 175 -8.34 -5.58 13.20
C LEU A 175 -9.09 -6.79 13.77
N LEU A 176 -9.32 -6.81 15.07
CA LEU A 176 -9.95 -7.94 15.76
C LEU A 176 -11.38 -7.60 16.17
N ASN A 177 -12.29 -8.57 16.09
CA ASN A 177 -13.68 -8.45 16.52
C ASN A 177 -14.34 -7.15 16.02
N VAL A 178 -14.42 -7.00 14.69
CA VAL A 178 -14.92 -5.78 14.06
C VAL A 178 -16.43 -5.65 14.25
N GLN A 179 -16.85 -4.64 15.00
CA GLN A 179 -18.27 -4.37 15.32
C GLN A 179 -18.80 -3.03 14.77
N ALA A 180 -17.98 -2.30 14.03
CA ALA A 180 -18.31 -1.02 13.41
C ALA A 180 -17.38 -0.77 12.22
N PRO A 181 -17.72 0.18 11.31
CA PRO A 181 -16.82 0.58 10.23
C PRO A 181 -15.44 0.98 10.77
N GLN A 182 -14.39 0.58 10.07
CA GLN A 182 -12.99 0.80 10.48
C GLN A 182 -12.29 1.76 9.51
N LYS A 183 -11.22 2.39 9.98
CA LYS A 183 -10.33 3.25 9.21
C LYS A 183 -8.88 2.86 9.48
N VAL A 184 -8.13 2.65 8.40
CA VAL A 184 -6.71 2.30 8.44
C VAL A 184 -5.93 3.25 7.56
N THR A 185 -4.82 3.78 8.09
CA THR A 185 -3.88 4.60 7.31
C THR A 185 -2.50 3.94 7.33
N ALA A 186 -1.94 3.61 6.18
CA ALA A 186 -0.53 3.24 6.08
C ALA A 186 0.32 4.48 5.79
N LYS A 187 1.33 4.71 6.63
CA LYS A 187 2.29 5.78 6.48
C LYS A 187 3.53 5.27 5.78
N PHE A 188 3.85 5.87 4.65
CA PHE A 188 5.05 5.59 3.88
C PHE A 188 6.03 6.75 4.04
N VAL A 189 7.32 6.43 4.06
CA VAL A 189 8.40 7.42 4.11
C VAL A 189 9.31 7.24 2.89
N PRO A 190 9.74 8.34 2.26
CA PRO A 190 10.64 8.26 1.12
C PRO A 190 12.00 7.68 1.54
N VAL A 191 12.60 6.88 0.67
CA VAL A 191 13.98 6.44 0.78
C VAL A 191 14.86 7.60 0.36
N THR A 192 15.61 8.13 1.33
CA THR A 192 16.46 9.31 1.13
C THR A 192 17.94 9.01 1.32
N THR A 193 18.32 7.74 1.24
CA THR A 193 19.71 7.31 1.34
C THR A 193 20.08 6.39 0.19
N PHE A 194 21.32 6.48 -0.26
CA PHE A 194 21.88 5.58 -1.26
C PHE A 194 23.33 5.27 -0.90
N SER A 195 23.69 4.00 -0.85
CA SER A 195 25.06 3.54 -0.60
C SER A 195 25.56 2.69 -1.75
N GLY A 196 26.85 2.77 -2.05
CA GLY A 196 27.47 2.01 -3.12
C GLY A 196 28.98 2.16 -3.15
N ILE A 197 29.63 1.38 -4.01
CA ILE A 197 31.09 1.40 -4.16
C ILE A 197 31.47 2.43 -5.23
N THR A 198 32.33 3.37 -4.86
CA THR A 198 32.90 4.38 -5.76
C THR A 198 33.69 3.74 -6.91
N ILE A 199 33.82 4.43 -8.04
CA ILE A 199 34.62 3.95 -9.18
C ILE A 199 35.85 4.83 -9.32
N SER A 200 36.95 4.43 -8.66
CA SER A 200 38.22 5.14 -8.74
C SER A 200 38.96 4.83 -10.06
N PRO A 201 39.61 5.81 -10.70
CA PRO A 201 40.39 5.58 -11.93
C PRO A 201 41.65 4.72 -11.72
N ASP A 202 42.25 4.78 -10.54
CA ASP A 202 43.60 4.30 -10.25
C ASP A 202 43.69 3.36 -9.04
N ALA A 203 42.59 3.13 -8.34
CA ALA A 203 42.52 2.23 -7.18
C ALA A 203 41.19 1.44 -7.12
N ALA A 204 41.13 0.48 -6.20
CA ALA A 204 39.84 -0.08 -5.80
C ALA A 204 39.00 1.00 -5.10
N GLY A 205 37.73 1.13 -5.48
CA GLY A 205 36.81 2.03 -4.80
C GLY A 205 36.51 1.61 -3.37
N GLY A 206 36.05 2.57 -2.57
CA GLY A 206 35.46 2.32 -1.26
C GLY A 206 33.95 2.60 -1.25
N GLU A 207 33.29 2.22 -0.16
CA GLU A 207 31.87 2.51 0.08
C GLU A 207 31.65 4.01 0.35
N ALA A 208 30.69 4.59 -0.34
CA ALA A 208 30.20 5.95 -0.17
C ALA A 208 28.71 5.89 0.15
N THR A 209 28.23 6.84 0.96
CA THR A 209 26.79 6.98 1.27
C THR A 209 26.34 8.41 1.01
N ALA A 210 25.25 8.55 0.26
CA ALA A 210 24.56 9.80 0.04
C ALA A 210 23.28 9.86 0.87
N HIS A 211 23.01 11.03 1.42
CA HIS A 211 21.86 11.39 2.23
C HIS A 211 21.17 12.60 1.61
N PHE A 212 19.85 12.52 1.47
CA PHE A 212 19.01 13.55 0.88
C PHE A 212 18.00 14.05 1.91
N THR A 213 17.81 15.36 2.02
CA THR A 213 16.81 15.96 2.92
C THR A 213 16.17 17.18 2.28
N GLY A 214 14.87 17.38 2.46
CA GLY A 214 14.12 18.44 1.75
C GLY A 214 13.52 17.96 0.42
N GLY A 215 13.03 18.90 -0.40
CA GLY A 215 12.36 18.61 -1.68
C GLY A 215 10.91 18.10 -1.55
N GLY A 216 10.29 18.20 -0.37
CA GLY A 216 8.91 17.77 -0.13
C GLY A 216 8.74 16.30 0.30
N ASP A 217 7.50 15.94 0.67
CA ASP A 217 7.18 14.66 1.31
C ASP A 217 7.30 13.42 0.39
N THR A 218 7.40 13.64 -0.92
CA THR A 218 7.48 12.56 -1.93
C THR A 218 8.85 12.46 -2.61
N CYS A 219 9.78 13.36 -2.29
CA CYS A 219 11.12 13.38 -2.85
C CYS A 219 11.94 12.22 -2.33
N ARG A 220 12.41 11.37 -3.25
CA ARG A 220 13.06 10.10 -2.91
C ARG A 220 14.08 9.70 -3.96
N VAL A 221 14.97 8.81 -3.56
CA VAL A 221 15.98 8.22 -4.44
C VAL A 221 15.31 7.31 -5.48
N ASP A 222 15.63 7.54 -6.75
CA ASP A 222 15.47 6.56 -7.81
C ASP A 222 16.68 5.61 -7.82
N ALA A 223 16.56 4.50 -7.09
CA ALA A 223 17.66 3.55 -6.97
C ALA A 223 18.03 2.86 -8.30
N ALA A 224 17.12 2.83 -9.28
CA ALA A 224 17.40 2.22 -10.58
C ALA A 224 18.27 3.13 -11.47
N ASN A 225 18.21 4.45 -11.26
CA ASN A 225 18.94 5.45 -12.04
C ASN A 225 20.04 6.17 -11.26
N THR A 226 20.21 5.84 -9.97
CA THR A 226 21.27 6.35 -9.10
C THR A 226 22.42 5.36 -9.03
N ALA A 227 23.65 5.83 -9.26
CA ALA A 227 24.85 4.99 -9.22
C ALA A 227 26.15 5.78 -9.00
N PHE A 228 27.15 5.11 -8.45
CA PHE A 228 28.54 5.54 -8.59
C PHE A 228 29.06 5.07 -9.95
N ILE A 229 29.62 5.99 -10.73
CA ILE A 229 30.02 5.77 -12.12
C ILE A 229 31.44 6.29 -12.36
N ALA A 230 32.10 5.81 -13.41
CA ALA A 230 33.31 6.45 -13.91
C ALA A 230 33.00 7.85 -14.45
N ALA A 231 33.98 8.76 -14.41
CA ALA A 231 33.82 10.09 -15.00
C ALA A 231 33.55 9.98 -16.51
N PRO A 232 32.49 10.63 -17.03
CA PRO A 232 32.13 10.54 -18.45
C PRO A 232 33.13 11.28 -19.35
N VAL A 233 33.79 12.30 -18.81
CA VAL A 233 34.80 13.13 -19.47
C VAL A 233 35.96 13.35 -18.51
N ALA A 234 37.16 13.60 -19.04
CA ALA A 234 38.30 13.97 -18.21
C ALA A 234 38.04 15.30 -17.48
N PRO A 235 38.43 15.43 -16.19
CA PRO A 235 38.26 16.67 -15.44
C PRO A 235 39.13 17.81 -16.03
N PRO A 236 38.83 19.08 -15.68
CA PRO A 236 39.66 20.22 -16.05
C PRO A 236 41.12 20.05 -15.62
N ALA A 237 42.05 20.65 -16.36
CA ALA A 237 43.48 20.56 -16.06
C ALA A 237 43.80 20.98 -14.62
N GLY A 238 44.51 20.12 -13.88
CA GLY A 238 44.87 20.34 -12.47
C GLY A 238 43.88 19.79 -11.45
N GLN A 239 42.78 19.18 -11.90
CA GLN A 239 41.78 18.56 -11.03
C GLN A 239 41.79 17.02 -11.19
N LEU A 240 41.70 16.30 -10.08
CA LEU A 240 41.51 14.85 -10.05
C LEU A 240 40.12 14.52 -9.51
N LEU A 241 39.54 13.44 -10.04
CA LEU A 241 38.29 12.82 -9.55
C LEU A 241 38.63 11.46 -8.92
N PRO A 242 39.25 11.43 -7.72
CA PRO A 242 39.88 10.23 -7.16
C PRO A 242 38.92 9.06 -6.93
N MET A 243 37.61 9.32 -6.87
CA MET A 243 36.58 8.33 -6.57
C MET A 243 35.48 8.29 -7.65
N GLY A 244 35.81 8.75 -8.86
CA GLY A 244 34.86 8.81 -9.98
C GLY A 244 33.76 9.83 -9.73
N MET A 245 32.54 9.49 -10.13
CA MET A 245 31.35 10.32 -9.94
C MET A 245 30.24 9.55 -9.24
N PHE A 246 29.34 10.31 -8.63
CA PHE A 246 28.06 9.86 -8.14
C PHE A 246 26.98 10.53 -8.98
N LYS A 247 26.29 9.77 -9.83
CA LYS A 247 25.09 10.21 -10.52
C LYS A 247 23.90 9.84 -9.66
N PHE A 248 23.25 10.84 -9.07
CA PHE A 248 21.99 10.62 -8.39
C PHE A 248 20.81 11.06 -9.24
N GLN A 249 19.70 10.36 -9.05
CA GLN A 249 18.41 10.76 -9.57
C GLN A 249 17.41 10.72 -8.42
N LEU A 250 16.78 11.87 -8.16
CA LEU A 250 15.65 11.97 -7.24
C LEU A 250 14.36 12.08 -8.06
N MET A 251 13.26 11.62 -7.49
CA MET A 251 11.94 11.71 -8.12
C MET A 251 10.85 12.10 -7.12
N GLY A 252 9.81 12.77 -7.62
CA GLY A 252 8.71 13.28 -6.81
C GLY A 252 9.10 14.46 -5.92
N CYS A 253 10.12 15.22 -6.31
CA CYS A 253 10.54 16.41 -5.59
C CYS A 253 9.68 17.62 -5.98
N ASP A 254 9.48 18.53 -5.04
CA ASP A 254 8.88 19.84 -5.30
C ASP A 254 9.99 20.89 -5.55
N THR A 255 9.60 22.16 -5.67
CA THR A 255 10.52 23.27 -5.91
C THR A 255 11.30 23.74 -4.67
N THR A 256 11.21 23.03 -3.55
CA THR A 256 11.99 23.36 -2.35
C THR A 256 13.39 22.74 -2.42
N PRO A 257 14.41 23.36 -1.78
CA PRO A 257 15.77 22.84 -1.85
C PRO A 257 15.90 21.44 -1.25
N VAL A 258 16.60 20.56 -1.97
CA VAL A 258 17.14 19.31 -1.45
C VAL A 258 18.57 19.55 -1.00
N THR A 259 18.86 19.27 0.26
CA THR A 259 20.23 19.18 0.78
C THR A 259 20.77 17.79 0.49
N VAL A 260 21.87 17.75 -0.24
CA VAL A 260 22.62 16.54 -0.58
C VAL A 260 23.86 16.50 0.30
N SER A 261 23.99 15.45 1.10
CA SER A 261 25.20 15.19 1.91
C SER A 261 25.78 13.84 1.49
N ILE A 262 27.07 13.81 1.15
CA ILE A 262 27.74 12.60 0.68
C ILE A 262 28.95 12.34 1.56
N ASP A 263 28.96 11.17 2.18
CA ASP A 263 30.10 10.62 2.91
C ASP A 263 30.95 9.80 1.96
N TRP A 264 32.14 10.33 1.66
CA TRP A 264 33.09 9.68 0.76
C TRP A 264 34.00 8.70 1.51
N PRO A 265 34.53 7.68 0.83
CA PRO A 265 35.42 6.68 1.43
C PRO A 265 36.71 7.26 2.02
N GLN A 266 37.14 8.42 1.53
CA GLN A 266 38.40 9.09 1.90
C GLN A 266 38.19 10.61 1.94
N PRO A 267 39.05 11.36 2.66
CA PRO A 267 39.00 12.82 2.69
C PRO A 267 39.05 13.45 1.30
N VAL A 268 38.34 14.56 1.12
CA VAL A 268 38.23 15.25 -0.18
C VAL A 268 38.64 16.71 -0.06
N GLY A 269 39.15 17.28 -1.16
CA GLY A 269 39.49 18.70 -1.23
C GLY A 269 38.32 19.59 -1.66
N GLY A 270 37.26 19.00 -2.24
CA GLY A 270 36.13 19.71 -2.81
C GLY A 270 35.14 18.77 -3.50
N LEU A 271 34.18 19.36 -4.22
CA LEU A 271 33.21 18.67 -5.06
C LEU A 271 33.00 19.49 -6.34
N THR A 272 32.86 18.81 -7.46
CA THR A 272 32.40 19.41 -8.72
C THR A 272 31.13 18.72 -9.18
N LYS A 273 30.28 19.43 -9.90
CA LYS A 273 29.13 18.90 -10.62
C LYS A 273 29.46 18.83 -12.10
N TRP A 274 28.95 17.82 -12.80
CA TRP A 274 28.91 17.76 -14.26
C TRP A 274 27.47 17.99 -14.71
N GLY A 275 27.26 18.98 -15.58
CA GLY A 275 25.95 19.22 -16.17
C GLY A 275 25.83 20.63 -16.74
N GLN A 276 24.61 21.05 -17.06
CA GLN A 276 24.34 22.40 -17.53
C GLN A 276 24.51 23.44 -16.39
N GLU A 277 25.42 24.40 -16.54
CA GLU A 277 25.63 25.47 -15.52
C GLU A 277 24.60 26.62 -15.66
N SER A 278 24.04 26.78 -16.85
CA SER A 278 22.94 27.70 -17.16
C SER A 278 22.01 27.05 -18.18
N ALA A 279 20.72 27.42 -18.17
CA ALA A 279 19.71 26.83 -19.05
C ALA A 279 20.16 26.85 -20.53
N GLY A 280 20.22 25.67 -21.15
CA GLY A 280 20.61 25.51 -22.56
C GLY A 280 22.10 25.61 -22.85
N ALA A 281 22.96 25.75 -21.82
CA ALA A 281 24.41 25.66 -21.98
C ALA A 281 24.85 24.20 -22.23
N PRO A 282 25.98 23.97 -22.93
CA PRO A 282 26.56 22.63 -22.97
C PRO A 282 26.99 22.17 -21.56
N PRO A 283 26.95 20.86 -21.27
CA PRO A 283 27.44 20.33 -20.00
C PRO A 283 28.89 20.71 -19.73
N SER A 284 29.18 21.11 -18.49
CA SER A 284 30.52 21.49 -18.04
C SER A 284 30.71 21.15 -16.57
N TYR A 285 31.95 21.24 -16.10
CA TYR A 285 32.28 21.11 -14.70
C TYR A 285 32.14 22.46 -13.99
N PHE A 286 31.40 22.47 -12.87
CA PHE A 286 31.26 23.66 -12.02
C PHE A 286 31.11 23.28 -10.54
N ALA A 287 31.51 24.19 -9.65
CA ALA A 287 31.35 23.99 -8.21
C ALA A 287 29.91 24.34 -7.77
N PRO A 288 29.28 23.56 -6.87
CA PRO A 288 28.02 23.97 -6.24
C PRO A 288 28.19 25.26 -5.43
N SER A 289 27.20 26.16 -5.47
CA SER A 289 27.28 27.51 -4.90
C SER A 289 27.36 27.58 -3.37
N ASN A 290 26.89 26.55 -2.67
CA ASN A 290 26.89 26.44 -1.20
C ASN A 290 27.60 25.18 -0.72
N LEU A 291 28.61 24.73 -1.47
CA LEU A 291 29.40 23.57 -1.09
C LEU A 291 30.09 23.79 0.27
N SER A 292 29.85 22.86 1.19
CA SER A 292 30.58 22.69 2.43
C SER A 292 31.36 21.38 2.37
N VAL A 293 32.59 21.40 2.89
CA VAL A 293 33.47 20.22 2.96
C VAL A 293 33.95 20.05 4.40
N SER A 294 33.73 18.87 4.97
CA SER A 294 34.18 18.51 6.31
C SER A 294 34.82 17.13 6.28
N GLY A 295 36.15 17.09 6.17
CA GLY A 295 36.89 15.83 6.09
C GLY A 295 36.57 15.06 4.81
N ASN A 296 35.83 13.96 4.94
CA ASN A 296 35.35 13.12 3.84
C ASN A 296 33.89 13.38 3.48
N THR A 297 33.22 14.35 4.11
CA THR A 297 31.81 14.66 3.81
C THR A 297 31.70 15.94 2.99
N THR A 298 30.88 15.91 1.94
CA THR A 298 30.51 17.09 1.15
C THR A 298 29.02 17.35 1.26
N THR A 299 28.62 18.61 1.46
CA THR A 299 27.21 19.01 1.55
C THR A 299 26.93 20.19 0.64
N PHE A 300 25.84 20.17 -0.11
CA PHE A 300 25.37 21.25 -0.98
C PHE A 300 23.85 21.15 -1.17
N THR A 301 23.23 22.11 -1.83
CA THR A 301 21.79 22.05 -2.17
C THR A 301 21.54 22.07 -3.66
N VAL A 302 20.47 21.41 -4.08
CA VAL A 302 19.93 21.41 -5.44
C VAL A 302 18.43 21.71 -5.40
N ILE A 303 17.89 22.26 -6.49
CA ILE A 303 16.46 22.55 -6.67
C ILE A 303 16.08 22.07 -8.07
N ASP A 304 14.94 21.38 -8.18
CA ASP A 304 14.34 20.92 -9.44
C ASP A 304 14.16 22.08 -10.43
N GLY A 305 14.63 21.90 -11.65
CA GLY A 305 14.57 22.90 -12.72
C GLY A 305 15.51 24.10 -12.59
N GLN A 306 16.50 24.07 -11.68
CA GLN A 306 17.45 25.18 -11.47
C GLN A 306 18.91 24.78 -11.70
N LYS A 307 19.83 25.74 -11.50
CA LYS A 307 21.26 25.47 -11.50
C LYS A 307 21.55 24.37 -10.50
N GLY A 308 22.10 23.28 -11.01
CA GLY A 308 22.35 22.13 -10.19
C GLY A 308 21.53 20.92 -10.59
N ASP A 309 20.51 21.06 -11.44
CA ASP A 309 19.71 20.00 -12.08
C ASP A 309 20.08 19.89 -13.58
N ASP A 310 20.37 18.70 -14.09
CA ASP A 310 21.00 18.54 -15.42
C ASP A 310 20.06 18.88 -16.59
N ASP A 311 18.74 18.72 -16.44
CA ASP A 311 17.77 18.95 -17.52
C ASP A 311 17.11 20.34 -17.50
N TRP A 312 17.31 21.11 -16.42
CA TRP A 312 16.73 22.44 -16.18
C TRP A 312 15.20 22.50 -16.29
N GLN A 313 14.50 21.39 -16.07
CA GLN A 313 13.05 21.31 -16.12
C GLN A 313 12.46 21.11 -14.73
N GLU A 314 11.45 21.89 -14.40
CA GLU A 314 10.64 21.67 -13.19
C GLU A 314 9.65 20.52 -13.47
N ASN A 315 10.10 19.29 -13.31
CA ASN A 315 9.34 18.07 -13.61
C ASN A 315 9.27 17.09 -12.42
N GLY A 316 9.82 17.49 -11.28
CA GLY A 316 9.93 16.71 -10.05
C GLY A 316 11.02 15.65 -10.09
N THR A 317 11.97 15.74 -11.02
CA THR A 317 13.09 14.81 -11.19
C THR A 317 14.39 15.59 -11.22
N ILE A 318 15.24 15.35 -10.23
CA ILE A 318 16.56 15.98 -10.14
C ILE A 318 17.61 14.96 -10.57
N VAL A 319 18.37 15.23 -11.64
CA VAL A 319 19.38 14.30 -12.18
C VAL A 319 20.76 14.91 -12.16
N ASP A 320 21.63 14.42 -11.27
CA ASP A 320 22.87 15.15 -10.96
C ASP A 320 24.09 14.25 -10.80
N PRO A 321 25.02 14.33 -11.75
CA PRO A 321 26.36 13.78 -11.59
C PRO A 321 27.27 14.74 -10.82
N VAL A 322 27.78 14.29 -9.67
CA VAL A 322 28.77 15.03 -8.86
C VAL A 322 30.01 14.19 -8.62
N ALA A 323 31.15 14.82 -8.38
CA ALA A 323 32.42 14.14 -8.19
C ALA A 323 33.22 14.81 -7.08
N PRO A 324 33.80 14.05 -6.14
CA PRO A 324 34.74 14.59 -5.18
C PRO A 324 36.01 14.98 -5.91
N THR A 325 36.62 16.08 -5.47
CA THR A 325 37.79 16.65 -6.15
C THR A 325 39.00 16.60 -5.24
N ALA A 326 40.14 16.25 -5.83
CA ALA A 326 41.44 16.50 -5.24
C ALA A 326 42.24 17.40 -6.18
N VAL A 327 43.09 18.27 -5.62
CA VAL A 327 44.02 19.06 -6.43
C VAL A 327 45.14 18.13 -6.87
N GLN A 328 45.40 18.07 -8.19
CA GLN A 328 46.55 17.32 -8.69
C GLN A 328 47.83 17.99 -8.16
N PRO A 329 48.73 17.26 -7.47
CA PRO A 329 50.02 17.84 -7.12
C PRO A 329 50.74 18.23 -8.42
N ALA A 330 51.34 19.42 -8.44
CA ALA A 330 52.07 19.91 -9.60
C ALA A 330 53.04 18.82 -10.08
N ALA A 331 53.03 18.52 -11.38
CA ALA A 331 53.94 17.54 -11.95
C ALA A 331 55.37 17.93 -11.57
N VAL A 332 56.05 17.08 -10.79
CA VAL A 332 57.46 17.27 -10.51
C VAL A 332 58.16 17.17 -11.87
N PRO A 333 58.86 18.20 -12.35
CA PRO A 333 59.55 18.11 -13.62
C PRO A 333 60.54 16.96 -13.54
N VAL A 334 60.29 15.90 -14.32
CA VAL A 334 61.26 14.81 -14.46
C VAL A 334 62.49 15.43 -15.13
N PRO A 335 63.68 15.36 -14.52
CA PRO A 335 64.88 15.87 -15.15
C PRO A 335 65.01 15.20 -16.52
N VAL A 336 65.07 16.01 -17.59
CA VAL A 336 65.42 15.48 -18.91
C VAL A 336 66.74 14.72 -18.72
N PRO A 337 66.84 13.43 -19.10
CA PRO A 337 68.09 12.70 -18.94
C PRO A 337 69.17 13.46 -19.70
N MET A 338 70.01 14.18 -18.96
CA MET A 338 71.17 14.83 -19.54
C MET A 338 72.05 13.72 -20.07
N LEU A 339 72.47 13.79 -21.35
CA LEU A 339 73.45 12.87 -21.90
C LEU A 339 74.57 12.68 -20.88
N GLY A 340 74.79 11.43 -20.43
CA GLY A 340 75.84 11.12 -19.47
C GLY A 340 77.18 11.69 -19.96
N GLN A 341 78.07 12.09 -19.05
CA GLN A 341 79.34 12.72 -19.42
C GLN A 341 80.13 11.89 -20.45
N TRP A 342 80.03 10.56 -20.38
CA TRP A 342 80.57 9.63 -21.36
C TRP A 342 79.94 9.73 -22.75
N ALA A 343 78.62 9.88 -22.85
CA ALA A 343 77.95 10.09 -24.13
C ALA A 343 78.34 11.43 -24.77
N LYS A 344 78.54 12.48 -23.95
CA LYS A 344 79.08 13.77 -24.42
C LYS A 344 80.52 13.63 -24.93
N LEU A 345 81.36 12.89 -24.20
CA LEU A 345 82.75 12.61 -24.58
C LEU A 345 82.83 11.80 -25.88
N VAL A 346 81.99 10.79 -26.06
CA VAL A 346 81.92 9.99 -27.28
C VAL A 346 81.51 10.86 -28.47
N TRP A 347 80.52 11.74 -28.31
CA TRP A 347 80.14 12.70 -29.35
C TRP A 347 81.26 13.70 -29.70
N MET A 348 81.99 14.18 -28.70
CA MET A 348 83.14 15.06 -28.90
C MET A 348 84.28 14.33 -29.64
N LEU A 349 84.56 13.09 -29.28
CA LEU A 349 85.57 12.27 -29.94
C LEU A 349 85.18 11.88 -31.37
N MET A 350 83.89 11.61 -31.64
CA MET A 350 83.40 11.35 -33.00
C MET A 350 83.53 12.58 -33.90
N THR A 351 83.22 13.77 -33.39
CA THR A 351 83.36 15.02 -34.17
C THR A 351 84.83 15.38 -34.45
N ILE A 352 85.72 15.14 -33.48
CA ILE A 352 87.17 15.27 -33.67
C ILE A 352 87.69 14.24 -34.69
N GLY A 353 87.23 12.98 -34.61
CA GLY A 353 87.65 11.91 -35.52
C GLY A 353 87.25 12.15 -36.98
N ILE A 354 86.02 12.64 -37.22
CA ILE A 354 85.55 13.02 -38.56
C ILE A 354 86.35 14.21 -39.10
N GLY A 355 86.65 15.20 -38.25
CA GLY A 355 87.52 16.34 -38.63
C GLY A 355 88.93 15.90 -39.01
N PHE A 356 89.52 14.95 -38.29
CA PHE A 356 90.85 14.43 -38.58
C PHE A 356 90.88 13.60 -39.87
N ALA A 357 89.84 12.79 -40.13
CA ALA A 357 89.70 12.04 -41.37
C ALA A 357 89.55 12.96 -42.60
N ALA A 358 88.75 14.02 -42.48
CA ALA A 358 88.58 15.04 -43.53
C ALA A 358 89.86 15.87 -43.77
N TRP A 359 90.63 16.17 -42.72
CA TRP A 359 91.93 16.82 -42.85
C TRP A 359 92.97 15.94 -43.54
N ARG A 360 92.99 14.64 -43.21
CA ARG A 360 93.92 13.68 -43.82
C ARG A 360 93.62 13.42 -45.30
N GLN A 361 92.35 13.41 -45.70
CA GLN A 361 91.96 13.31 -47.12
C GLN A 361 92.30 14.56 -47.95
N ARG A 362 92.47 15.73 -47.32
CA ARG A 362 92.89 16.96 -48.00
C ARG A 362 94.40 17.10 -48.18
N ASN A 363 95.19 16.35 -47.40
CA ASN A 363 96.65 16.44 -47.34
C ASN A 363 97.38 15.16 -47.80
N ALA A 364 96.69 14.28 -48.53
CA ALA A 364 97.23 13.05 -49.11
C ALA A 364 97.33 13.16 -50.64
#